data_AF-A0A1I1YAN7-F1
#
_entry.id   AF-A0A1I1YAN7-F1
#
_cell.length_a   1.000
_cell.length_b   1.000
_cell.length_c   1.000
_cell.angle_alpha   90.00
_cell.angle_beta   90.00
_cell.angle_gamma   90.00
#
_symmetry.space_group_name_H-M   'P 1'
#
loop_
_entity.id
_entity.type
_entity.pdbx_description
1 polymer ?
#
loop_
_entity_poly.entity_id
_entity_poly.type
_entity_poly.pdbx_seq_one_letter_code
_entity_poly.pdbx_strand_id
1 'polypeptide(L)'
;MEHAEKKTGSRKLPASEMPDEAVKDRKDYAENEIVQDDSFSYNGYQVVRGEFFAHLYEPSICFNQSKIYVNTGCLKRMQDVDYVQILVNAEEKKLVIRPADEDEKDAFLWCSIKNNGRKPKQITCRVFFAKIANLMSWNTDYRYKLLGKIIRSGEEKLIVFDLTATEIYLRTPKNGEKPRTSRKPVFPAEWENQFGLPVEEHRKQLQVNIFNGYTVFGIRENKKPADITSETGSIRGSNND
;
A
#
# COMPACT_ATOMS: atom_id res chain seq x y z
N MET A 1 -3.58 32.21 51.30
CA MET A 1 -4.50 31.09 50.99
C MET A 1 -4.40 30.84 49.51
N GLU A 2 -3.56 29.88 49.18
CA GLU A 2 -3.14 29.51 47.83
C GLU A 2 -3.72 28.12 47.56
N HIS A 3 -4.53 27.98 46.51
CA HIS A 3 -4.96 26.68 46.01
C HIS A 3 -4.70 26.66 44.50
N ALA A 4 -3.68 25.92 44.10
CA ALA A 4 -3.44 25.54 42.71
C ALA A 4 -3.75 24.04 42.56
N GLU A 5 -4.79 23.72 41.79
CA GLU A 5 -5.10 22.37 41.34
C GLU A 5 -4.07 21.89 40.31
N LYS A 6 -3.32 20.82 40.62
CA LYS A 6 -2.52 20.07 39.65
C LYS A 6 -3.41 19.05 38.94
N LYS A 7 -3.76 19.31 37.67
CA LYS A 7 -4.25 18.28 36.74
C LYS A 7 -3.09 17.34 36.37
N THR A 8 -3.16 16.09 36.82
CA THR A 8 -2.29 15.00 36.38
C THR A 8 -2.69 14.56 34.97
N GLY A 9 -1.90 15.01 33.98
CA GLY A 9 -1.95 14.46 32.63
C GLY A 9 -1.19 13.14 32.56
N SER A 10 -1.86 12.04 32.23
CA SER A 10 -1.20 10.79 31.85
C SER A 10 -0.42 10.99 30.55
N ARG A 11 0.89 11.28 30.65
CA ARG A 11 1.82 11.11 29.52
C ARG A 11 1.95 9.62 29.24
N LYS A 12 1.59 9.18 28.03
CA LYS A 12 2.09 7.89 27.51
C LYS A 12 3.60 8.04 27.32
N LEU A 13 4.37 7.23 28.04
CA LEU A 13 5.82 7.12 27.87
C LEU A 13 6.13 6.52 26.48
N PRO A 14 7.24 6.93 25.84
CA PRO A 14 7.70 6.31 24.61
C PRO A 14 8.05 4.83 24.84
N ALA A 15 7.81 3.99 23.83
CA ALA A 15 7.94 2.52 23.91
C ALA A 15 9.35 2.00 24.29
N SER A 16 10.36 2.87 24.31
CA SER A 16 11.75 2.55 24.67
C SER A 16 12.01 2.49 26.17
N GLU A 17 11.05 2.83 27.03
CA GLU A 17 11.20 2.86 28.50
C GLU A 17 10.23 1.91 29.24
N MET A 18 9.71 0.86 28.56
CA MET A 18 8.92 -0.18 29.25
C MET A 18 9.85 -1.18 29.95
N PRO A 19 9.59 -1.57 31.21
CA PRO A 19 10.42 -2.55 31.91
C PRO A 19 10.36 -3.91 31.21
N ASP A 20 11.53 -4.57 31.08
CA ASP A 20 11.72 -5.82 30.33
C ASP A 20 10.78 -6.96 30.77
N GLU A 21 10.38 -6.99 32.05
CA GLU A 21 9.42 -7.96 32.59
C GLU A 21 8.03 -7.85 31.94
N ALA A 22 7.54 -6.62 31.68
CA ALA A 22 6.24 -6.40 31.04
C ALA A 22 6.22 -6.71 29.53
N VAL A 23 7.39 -6.83 28.90
CA VAL A 23 7.55 -7.27 27.50
C VAL A 23 7.68 -8.79 27.44
N LYS A 24 8.36 -9.40 28.42
CA LYS A 24 8.51 -10.85 28.56
C LYS A 24 7.19 -11.53 28.91
N ASP A 25 6.48 -11.06 29.94
CA ASP A 25 5.17 -11.57 30.32
C ASP A 25 4.19 -11.56 29.13
N ARG A 26 4.15 -10.47 28.36
CA ARG A 26 3.29 -10.37 27.17
C ARG A 26 3.63 -11.35 26.05
N LYS A 27 4.90 -11.73 25.89
CA LYS A 27 5.30 -12.77 24.93
C LYS A 27 4.87 -14.15 25.42
N ASP A 28 5.08 -14.43 26.70
CA ASP A 28 4.73 -15.71 27.31
C ASP A 28 3.20 -15.93 27.30
N TYR A 29 2.40 -14.89 27.57
CA TYR A 29 0.94 -14.98 27.42
C TYR A 29 0.51 -15.27 25.97
N ALA A 30 1.16 -14.65 24.98
CA ALA A 30 0.79 -14.83 23.58
C ALA A 30 1.16 -16.22 23.02
N GLU A 31 2.25 -16.82 23.50
CA GLU A 31 2.67 -18.17 23.06
C GLU A 31 1.84 -19.27 23.75
N ASN A 32 1.45 -19.08 25.01
CA ASN A 32 0.66 -20.05 25.76
C ASN A 32 -0.80 -20.19 25.30
N GLU A 33 -1.34 -19.25 24.51
CA GLU A 33 -2.68 -19.32 23.91
C GLU A 33 -2.69 -19.92 22.48
N ILE A 34 -1.53 -20.28 21.94
CA ILE A 34 -1.44 -20.84 20.58
C ILE A 34 -1.91 -22.29 20.61
N VAL A 35 -3.03 -22.56 19.96
CA VAL A 35 -3.50 -23.92 19.69
C VAL A 35 -2.83 -24.42 18.40
N GLN A 36 -2.13 -25.54 18.49
CA GLN A 36 -1.60 -26.22 17.32
C GLN A 36 -2.71 -27.03 16.64
N ASP A 37 -2.97 -26.72 15.38
CA ASP A 37 -3.92 -27.45 14.53
C ASP A 37 -3.24 -27.83 13.21
N ASP A 38 -2.77 -29.08 13.13
CA ASP A 38 -2.11 -29.62 11.95
C ASP A 38 -3.09 -29.95 10.81
N SER A 39 -4.41 -29.84 11.05
CA SER A 39 -5.45 -30.06 10.03
C SER A 39 -5.84 -28.79 9.27
N PHE A 40 -5.37 -27.63 9.73
CA PHE A 40 -5.69 -26.34 9.11
C PHE A 40 -5.25 -26.29 7.65
N SER A 41 -6.16 -25.81 6.79
CA SER A 41 -5.89 -25.56 5.38
C SER A 41 -6.53 -24.24 4.96
N TYR A 42 -5.88 -23.53 4.05
CA TYR A 42 -6.40 -22.29 3.45
C TYR A 42 -7.51 -22.54 2.41
N ASN A 43 -7.90 -23.79 2.17
CA ASN A 43 -9.00 -24.13 1.27
C ASN A 43 -10.33 -23.49 1.72
N GLY A 44 -11.04 -22.85 0.79
CA GLY A 44 -12.28 -22.14 1.07
C GLY A 44 -12.09 -20.71 1.63
N TYR A 45 -10.89 -20.34 2.06
CA TYR A 45 -10.59 -18.98 2.50
C TYR A 45 -10.31 -18.05 1.31
N GLN A 46 -10.71 -16.79 1.49
CA GLN A 46 -10.42 -15.71 0.56
C GLN A 46 -9.53 -14.66 1.23
N VAL A 47 -8.56 -14.15 0.50
CA VAL A 47 -7.83 -12.94 0.90
C VAL A 47 -8.73 -11.75 0.63
N VAL A 48 -9.11 -11.06 1.71
CA VAL A 48 -9.99 -9.89 1.64
C VAL A 48 -9.32 -8.79 0.82
N ARG A 49 -10.05 -8.19 -0.12
CA ARG A 49 -9.61 -7.05 -0.91
C ARG A 49 -9.19 -5.91 0.01
N GLY A 50 -8.01 -5.35 -0.26
CA GLY A 50 -7.49 -4.21 0.50
C GLY A 50 -8.50 -3.07 0.52
N GLU A 51 -9.15 -2.81 -0.61
CA GLU A 51 -10.14 -1.77 -0.85
C GLU A 51 -11.30 -1.74 0.16
N PHE A 52 -11.56 -2.84 0.86
CA PHE A 52 -12.62 -2.92 1.87
C PHE A 52 -12.23 -2.32 3.24
N PHE A 53 -10.94 -2.05 3.47
CA PHE A 53 -10.43 -1.50 4.72
C PHE A 53 -10.28 0.03 4.69
N ALA A 54 -9.98 0.64 5.84
CA ALA A 54 -9.73 2.08 5.94
C ALA A 54 -8.31 2.44 5.47
N HIS A 55 -8.22 3.17 4.35
CA HIS A 55 -6.95 3.51 3.68
C HIS A 55 -6.27 4.76 4.20
N LEU A 56 -5.76 4.71 5.43
CA LEU A 56 -5.12 5.86 6.07
C LEU A 56 -3.68 6.07 5.59
N TYR A 57 -2.97 4.99 5.27
CA TYR A 57 -1.53 5.03 5.01
C TYR A 57 -1.13 4.46 3.67
N GLU A 58 -1.97 3.68 3.03
CA GLU A 58 -1.76 3.03 1.74
C GLU A 58 -1.56 4.10 0.66
N PRO A 59 -0.59 3.97 -0.25
CA PRO A 59 -0.49 4.86 -1.41
C PRO A 59 -1.82 4.83 -2.17
N SER A 60 -2.32 5.99 -2.57
CA SER A 60 -3.50 6.05 -3.43
C SER A 60 -3.42 7.20 -4.41
N ILE A 61 -4.03 6.99 -5.56
CA ILE A 61 -4.22 7.99 -6.62
C ILE A 61 -5.70 8.23 -6.82
N CYS A 62 -6.07 9.46 -7.13
CA CYS A 62 -7.45 9.89 -7.33
C CYS A 62 -7.60 10.61 -8.67
N PHE A 63 -8.62 10.23 -9.42
CA PHE A 63 -9.13 10.95 -10.58
C PHE A 63 -10.44 11.62 -10.20
N ASN A 64 -10.53 12.94 -10.39
CA ASN A 64 -11.73 13.71 -10.03
C ASN A 64 -11.75 15.03 -10.80
N GLN A 65 -12.86 15.34 -11.48
CA GLN A 65 -13.06 16.64 -12.17
C GLN A 65 -11.87 17.06 -13.06
N SER A 66 -11.45 16.21 -14.00
CA SER A 66 -10.30 16.48 -14.87
C SER A 66 -8.97 16.68 -14.13
N LYS A 67 -8.86 16.28 -12.86
CA LYS A 67 -7.63 16.36 -12.07
C LYS A 67 -7.19 15.00 -11.58
N ILE A 68 -5.87 14.90 -11.37
CA ILE A 68 -5.21 13.78 -10.72
C ILE A 68 -4.44 14.25 -9.49
N TYR A 69 -4.42 13.43 -8.45
CA TYR A 69 -3.61 13.67 -7.27
C TYR A 69 -3.39 12.37 -6.49
N VAL A 70 -2.25 12.31 -5.82
CA VAL A 70 -1.93 11.23 -4.87
C VAL A 70 -2.27 11.63 -3.43
N ASN A 71 -2.33 10.67 -2.52
CA ASN A 71 -2.36 10.97 -1.09
C ASN A 71 -0.95 11.16 -0.52
N THR A 72 -0.87 11.52 0.75
CA THR A 72 0.41 11.66 1.48
C THR A 72 1.14 10.33 1.66
N GLY A 73 0.44 9.20 1.59
CA GLY A 73 1.01 7.85 1.62
C GLY A 73 1.98 7.59 0.46
N CYS A 74 1.73 8.16 -0.73
CA CYS A 74 2.67 8.12 -1.85
C CYS A 74 3.96 8.88 -1.54
N LEU A 75 3.85 10.13 -1.08
CA LEU A 75 5.02 10.98 -0.79
C LEU A 75 5.86 10.43 0.37
N LYS A 76 5.22 9.88 1.41
CA LYS A 76 5.92 9.24 2.53
C LYS A 76 6.73 8.01 2.11
N ARG A 77 6.33 7.33 1.03
CA ARG A 77 7.07 6.18 0.49
C ARG A 77 8.09 6.58 -0.57
N MET A 78 8.01 7.79 -1.12
CA MET A 78 8.90 8.34 -2.14
C MET A 78 9.46 9.68 -1.64
N GLN A 79 10.23 9.65 -0.54
CA GLN A 79 10.53 10.82 0.29
C GLN A 79 11.45 11.84 -0.39
N ASP A 80 12.24 11.36 -1.33
CA ASP A 80 13.31 12.02 -2.10
C ASP A 80 12.93 12.31 -3.56
N VAL A 81 11.68 12.02 -3.95
CA VAL A 81 11.25 12.09 -5.35
C VAL A 81 10.30 13.26 -5.56
N ASP A 82 10.75 14.35 -6.17
CA ASP A 82 9.92 15.53 -6.45
C ASP A 82 9.33 15.55 -7.86
N TYR A 83 10.07 15.05 -8.85
CA TYR A 83 9.58 14.88 -10.21
C TYR A 83 9.25 13.42 -10.49
N VAL A 84 8.19 13.21 -11.27
CA VAL A 84 7.72 11.89 -11.64
C VAL A 84 7.24 11.89 -13.08
N GLN A 85 7.20 10.68 -13.64
CA GLN A 85 6.41 10.39 -14.84
C GLN A 85 5.26 9.44 -14.50
N ILE A 86 4.20 9.54 -15.30
CA ILE A 86 3.08 8.59 -15.27
C ILE A 86 3.11 7.75 -16.54
N LEU A 87 3.13 6.43 -16.35
CA LEU A 87 3.08 5.45 -17.42
C LEU A 87 1.76 4.69 -17.35
N VAL A 88 1.23 4.28 -18.51
CA VAL A 88 -0.02 3.52 -18.60
C VAL A 88 0.18 2.33 -19.51
N ASN A 89 -0.12 1.14 -19.00
CA ASN A 89 -0.34 -0.04 -19.80
C ASN A 89 -1.84 -0.20 -20.04
N ALA A 90 -2.30 0.06 -21.27
CA ALA A 90 -3.72 0.00 -21.61
C ALA A 90 -4.27 -1.43 -21.65
N GLU A 91 -3.43 -2.41 -22.02
CA GLU A 91 -3.80 -3.82 -22.13
C GLU A 91 -3.95 -4.46 -20.76
N GLU A 92 -2.91 -4.34 -19.92
CA GLU A 92 -2.92 -4.84 -18.54
C GLU A 92 -3.74 -3.96 -17.59
N LYS A 93 -4.24 -2.82 -18.06
CA LYS A 93 -4.98 -1.81 -17.29
C LYS A 93 -4.21 -1.39 -16.03
N LYS A 94 -2.92 -1.10 -16.19
CA LYS A 94 -2.04 -0.62 -15.10
C LYS A 94 -1.64 0.82 -15.30
N LEU A 95 -1.45 1.53 -14.19
CA LEU A 95 -0.84 2.85 -14.15
C LEU A 95 0.36 2.82 -13.21
N VAL A 96 1.47 3.41 -13.62
CA VAL A 96 2.71 3.46 -12.84
C VAL A 96 3.12 4.91 -12.63
N ILE A 97 3.52 5.23 -11.41
CA ILE A 97 4.30 6.43 -11.11
C ILE A 97 5.74 5.99 -10.89
N ARG A 98 6.66 6.54 -11.69
CA ARG A 98 8.11 6.36 -11.52
C ARG A 98 8.80 7.70 -11.17
N PRO A 99 9.85 7.68 -10.34
CA PRO A 99 10.75 8.83 -10.17
C PRO A 99 11.32 9.28 -11.51
N ALA A 100 11.54 10.58 -11.64
CA ALA A 100 12.24 11.17 -12.77
C ALA A 100 13.02 12.39 -12.30
N ASP A 101 14.02 12.80 -13.07
CA ASP A 101 14.70 14.09 -12.90
C ASP A 101 13.86 15.25 -13.48
N GLU A 102 14.20 16.48 -13.10
CA GLU A 102 13.47 17.68 -13.54
C GLU A 102 13.56 17.91 -15.06
N ASP A 103 14.72 17.59 -15.62
CA ASP A 103 15.11 17.75 -17.01
C ASP A 103 14.71 16.55 -17.90
N GLU A 104 14.22 15.46 -17.30
CA GLU A 104 13.64 14.37 -18.06
C GLU A 104 12.37 14.82 -18.79
N LYS A 105 12.27 14.44 -20.07
CA LYS A 105 11.12 14.74 -20.92
C LYS A 105 9.82 14.25 -20.25
N ASP A 106 8.78 15.08 -20.28
CA ASP A 106 7.45 14.76 -19.74
C ASP A 106 7.40 14.49 -18.23
N ALA A 107 8.49 14.72 -17.49
CA ALA A 107 8.49 14.72 -16.04
C ALA A 107 7.72 15.93 -15.48
N PHE A 108 7.08 15.77 -14.33
CA PHE A 108 6.36 16.86 -13.69
C PHE A 108 6.40 16.77 -12.16
N LEU A 109 6.32 17.93 -11.53
CA LEU A 109 6.28 18.07 -10.08
C LEU A 109 4.91 17.60 -9.52
N TRP A 110 4.89 16.46 -8.83
CA TRP A 110 3.68 15.87 -8.22
C TRP A 110 3.37 16.32 -6.78
N CYS A 111 4.26 17.10 -6.18
CA CYS A 111 4.09 17.64 -4.84
C CYS A 111 4.37 19.15 -4.80
N SER A 112 4.13 19.76 -3.64
CA SER A 112 4.54 21.13 -3.34
C SER A 112 5.34 21.11 -2.05
N ILE A 113 6.43 21.86 -2.03
CA ILE A 113 7.28 22.03 -0.86
C ILE A 113 6.86 23.35 -0.20
N LYS A 114 6.30 23.27 1.02
CA LYS A 114 5.96 24.45 1.83
C LYS A 114 6.35 24.20 3.28
N ASN A 115 7.00 25.17 3.92
CA ASN A 115 7.38 25.12 5.34
C ASN A 115 8.04 23.79 5.75
N ASN A 116 9.01 23.33 4.97
CA ASN A 116 9.73 22.07 5.21
C ASN A 116 8.87 20.78 5.14
N GLY A 117 7.67 20.85 4.56
CA GLY A 117 6.77 19.72 4.37
C GLY A 117 6.32 19.55 2.92
N ARG A 118 6.28 18.29 2.45
CA ARG A 118 5.80 17.91 1.13
C ARG A 118 4.30 17.61 1.17
N LYS A 119 3.54 18.26 0.29
CA LYS A 119 2.09 18.02 0.12
C LYS A 119 1.77 17.57 -1.30
N PRO A 120 0.88 16.59 -1.51
CA PRO A 120 0.47 16.20 -2.85
C PRO A 120 -0.14 17.37 -3.61
N LYS A 121 0.21 17.50 -4.89
CA LYS A 121 -0.33 18.52 -5.78
C LYS A 121 -1.54 17.96 -6.53
N GLN A 122 -2.57 18.78 -6.69
CA GLN A 122 -3.64 18.48 -7.65
C GLN A 122 -3.24 19.02 -9.01
N ILE A 123 -3.21 18.13 -10.00
CA ILE A 123 -2.74 18.43 -11.34
C ILE A 123 -3.92 18.33 -12.29
N THR A 124 -4.15 19.38 -13.07
CA THR A 124 -5.20 19.37 -14.10
C THR A 124 -4.68 18.57 -15.30
N CYS A 125 -5.45 17.56 -15.72
CA CYS A 125 -5.04 16.58 -16.72
C CYS A 125 -6.23 16.19 -17.62
N ARG A 126 -6.84 17.15 -18.32
CA ARG A 126 -8.10 16.97 -19.07
C ARG A 126 -8.04 15.82 -20.09
N VAL A 127 -7.04 15.85 -20.97
CA VAL A 127 -6.88 14.83 -22.02
C VAL A 127 -6.55 13.46 -21.42
N PHE A 128 -5.66 13.44 -20.42
CA PHE A 128 -5.27 12.21 -19.75
C PHE A 128 -6.44 11.53 -19.04
N PHE A 129 -7.22 12.27 -18.25
CA PHE A 129 -8.40 11.72 -17.58
C PHE A 129 -9.44 11.29 -18.63
N ALA A 130 -9.69 12.05 -19.70
CA ALA A 130 -10.60 11.60 -20.76
C ALA A 130 -10.16 10.26 -21.39
N LYS A 131 -8.86 10.06 -21.63
CA LYS A 131 -8.32 8.79 -22.15
C LYS A 131 -8.51 7.63 -21.17
N ILE A 132 -8.19 7.82 -19.88
CA ILE A 132 -8.42 6.79 -18.85
C ILE A 132 -9.90 6.48 -18.71
N ALA A 133 -10.76 7.51 -18.71
CA ALA A 133 -12.19 7.33 -18.60
C ALA A 133 -12.77 6.56 -19.78
N ASN A 134 -12.30 6.82 -20.99
CA ASN A 134 -12.67 6.03 -22.16
C ASN A 134 -12.18 4.58 -22.04
N LEU A 135 -10.89 4.37 -21.74
CA LEU A 135 -10.29 3.03 -21.58
C LEU A 135 -11.05 2.15 -20.59
N MET A 136 -11.50 2.75 -19.48
CA MET A 136 -12.17 2.04 -18.39
C MET A 136 -13.69 2.15 -18.44
N SER A 137 -14.25 2.83 -19.43
CA SER A 137 -15.68 3.17 -19.50
C SER A 137 -16.21 3.85 -18.22
N TRP A 138 -15.41 4.75 -17.64
CA TRP A 138 -15.76 5.51 -16.45
C TRP A 138 -16.63 6.73 -16.78
N ASN A 139 -17.54 7.06 -15.86
CA ASN A 139 -18.27 8.31 -15.87
C ASN A 139 -17.40 9.44 -15.27
N THR A 140 -17.09 10.45 -16.08
CA THR A 140 -16.20 11.57 -15.71
C THR A 140 -16.73 12.47 -14.59
N ASP A 141 -18.01 12.37 -14.22
CA ASP A 141 -18.60 13.11 -13.11
C ASP A 141 -18.29 12.48 -11.74
N TYR A 142 -17.84 11.23 -11.73
CA TYR A 142 -17.50 10.50 -10.51
C TYR A 142 -16.04 10.71 -10.12
N ARG A 143 -15.75 10.41 -8.85
CA ARG A 143 -14.39 10.33 -8.35
C ARG A 143 -13.97 8.88 -8.26
N TYR A 144 -12.80 8.58 -8.81
CA TYR A 144 -12.18 7.25 -8.77
C TYR A 144 -10.95 7.32 -7.88
N LYS A 145 -10.85 6.40 -6.92
CA LYS A 145 -9.67 6.23 -6.08
C LYS A 145 -9.14 4.81 -6.26
N LEU A 146 -7.83 4.70 -6.45
CA LEU A 146 -7.15 3.43 -6.62
C LEU A 146 -6.03 3.32 -5.60
N LEU A 147 -5.87 2.13 -5.03
CA LEU A 147 -4.78 1.82 -4.12
C LEU A 147 -3.54 1.43 -4.92
N GLY A 148 -2.39 1.92 -4.46
CA GLY A 148 -1.10 1.67 -5.08
C GLY A 148 -0.28 0.68 -4.27
N LYS A 149 0.48 -0.16 -4.96
CA LYS A 149 1.53 -1.00 -4.38
C LYS A 149 2.89 -0.41 -4.71
N ILE A 150 3.78 -0.37 -3.73
CA ILE A 150 5.18 -0.04 -3.97
C ILE A 150 5.90 -1.30 -4.41
N ILE A 151 6.58 -1.19 -5.53
CA ILE A 151 7.39 -2.27 -6.08
C ILE A 151 8.79 -1.74 -6.41
N ARG A 152 9.73 -2.65 -6.58
CA ARG A 152 11.07 -2.35 -7.06
C ARG A 152 11.37 -3.21 -8.29
N SER A 153 11.80 -2.57 -9.36
CA SER A 153 12.28 -3.24 -10.57
C SER A 153 13.72 -2.78 -10.82
N GLY A 154 14.67 -3.71 -10.70
CA GLY A 154 16.08 -3.34 -10.62
C GLY A 154 16.34 -2.31 -9.52
N GLU A 155 16.86 -1.15 -9.89
CA GLU A 155 17.14 -0.05 -8.96
C GLU A 155 15.97 0.91 -8.78
N GLU A 156 15.00 0.90 -9.71
CA GLU A 156 13.85 1.82 -9.71
C GLU A 156 12.78 1.39 -8.71
N LYS A 157 12.33 2.36 -7.92
CA LYS A 157 11.18 2.23 -7.03
C LYS A 157 9.95 2.79 -7.72
N LEU A 158 8.88 2.01 -7.81
CA LEU A 158 7.68 2.38 -8.56
C LEU A 158 6.45 2.34 -7.65
N ILE A 159 5.43 3.13 -7.97
CA ILE A 159 4.08 2.97 -7.42
C ILE A 159 3.18 2.47 -8.54
N VAL A 160 2.62 1.28 -8.38
CA VAL A 160 1.74 0.65 -9.38
C VAL A 160 0.31 0.62 -8.88
N PHE A 161 -0.60 1.06 -9.75
CA PHE A 161 -2.03 1.10 -9.53
C PHE A 161 -2.73 0.19 -10.52
N ASP A 162 -3.66 -0.61 -10.02
CA ASP A 162 -4.52 -1.44 -10.85
C ASP A 162 -5.78 -0.67 -11.23
N LEU A 163 -5.95 -0.34 -12.52
CA LEU A 163 -7.10 0.45 -12.98
C LEU A 163 -8.42 -0.28 -12.82
N THR A 164 -8.44 -1.61 -12.68
CA THR A 164 -9.69 -2.36 -12.44
C THR A 164 -10.08 -2.39 -10.96
N ALA A 165 -9.16 -2.06 -10.04
CA ALA A 165 -9.40 -2.10 -8.61
C ALA A 165 -9.80 -0.72 -8.05
N THR A 166 -10.96 -0.21 -8.48
CA THR A 166 -11.37 1.17 -8.19
C THR A 166 -12.42 1.28 -7.09
N GLU A 167 -12.20 2.21 -6.16
CA GLU A 167 -13.26 2.76 -5.31
C GLU A 167 -13.96 3.93 -6.04
N ILE A 168 -15.26 3.81 -6.30
CA ILE A 168 -16.05 4.80 -7.04
C ILE A 168 -16.87 5.65 -6.08
N TYR A 169 -16.70 6.96 -6.12
CA TYR A 169 -17.45 7.91 -5.30
C TYR A 169 -18.39 8.72 -6.19
N LEU A 170 -19.67 8.37 -6.12
CA LEU A 170 -20.75 9.01 -6.88
C LEU A 170 -20.88 10.48 -6.53
N ARG A 171 -21.13 11.32 -7.53
CA ARG A 171 -21.43 12.74 -7.35
C ARG A 171 -22.90 12.96 -7.71
N THR A 172 -23.72 13.26 -6.72
CA THR A 172 -25.13 13.55 -6.97
C THR A 172 -25.32 15.07 -7.09
N PRO A 173 -25.78 15.57 -8.24
CA PRO A 173 -26.27 16.94 -8.30
C PRO A 173 -27.55 17.02 -7.46
N LYS A 174 -27.53 17.85 -6.41
CA LYS A 174 -28.77 18.30 -5.76
C LYS A 174 -29.23 19.54 -6.49
N ASN A 175 -30.49 19.55 -6.93
CA ASN A 175 -31.09 20.72 -7.60
C ASN A 175 -30.84 21.99 -6.76
N GLY A 176 -30.20 22.99 -7.37
CA GLY A 176 -29.92 24.30 -6.77
C GLY A 176 -28.72 24.40 -5.82
N GLU A 177 -28.06 23.29 -5.46
CA GLU A 177 -26.90 23.28 -4.54
C GLU A 177 -25.60 22.85 -5.24
N LYS A 178 -24.44 23.22 -4.65
CA LYS A 178 -23.14 22.73 -5.12
C LYS A 178 -23.12 21.20 -5.06
N PRO A 179 -22.85 20.50 -6.18
CA PRO A 179 -22.93 19.04 -6.22
C PRO A 179 -21.93 18.42 -5.22
N ARG A 180 -22.42 17.46 -4.43
CA ARG A 180 -21.67 16.82 -3.33
C ARG A 180 -21.28 15.39 -3.71
N THR A 181 -20.02 15.06 -3.51
CA THR A 181 -19.53 13.68 -3.66
C THR A 181 -19.95 12.85 -2.45
N SER A 182 -20.50 11.66 -2.71
CA SER A 182 -20.82 10.65 -1.70
C SER A 182 -19.58 10.32 -0.88
N ARG A 183 -19.77 10.04 0.41
CA ARG A 183 -18.71 9.51 1.28
C ARG A 183 -18.62 7.98 1.23
N LYS A 184 -19.69 7.32 0.77
CA LYS A 184 -19.74 5.86 0.63
C LYS A 184 -19.20 5.49 -0.76
N PRO A 185 -18.12 4.70 -0.85
CA PRO A 185 -17.67 4.17 -2.12
C PRO A 185 -18.63 3.10 -2.63
N VAL A 186 -18.72 2.99 -3.95
CA VAL A 186 -19.30 1.88 -4.68
C VAL A 186 -18.14 1.12 -5.32
N PHE A 187 -18.21 -0.19 -5.30
CA PHE A 187 -17.19 -1.07 -5.87
C PHE A 187 -17.67 -1.63 -7.23
N PRO A 188 -16.75 -2.16 -8.05
CA PRO A 188 -17.12 -2.86 -9.27
C PRO A 188 -18.11 -4.00 -8.99
N ALA A 189 -19.04 -4.22 -9.93
CA ALA A 189 -20.13 -5.19 -9.76
C ALA A 189 -19.62 -6.63 -9.62
N GLU A 190 -18.49 -6.94 -10.26
CA GLU A 190 -17.81 -8.24 -10.14
C GLU A 190 -17.34 -8.57 -8.72
N TRP A 191 -17.37 -7.62 -7.78
CA TRP A 191 -17.01 -7.86 -6.38
C TRP A 191 -18.22 -8.09 -5.48
N GLU A 192 -19.43 -7.91 -6.02
CA GLU A 192 -20.67 -8.17 -5.30
C GLU A 192 -20.76 -9.67 -5.00
N ASN A 193 -20.72 -10.03 -3.71
CA ASN A 193 -20.70 -11.40 -3.16
C ASN A 193 -19.35 -12.12 -3.06
N GLN A 194 -18.22 -11.40 -3.09
CA GLN A 194 -16.91 -11.96 -2.73
C GLN A 194 -16.12 -11.06 -1.79
N PHE A 195 -15.35 -11.66 -0.88
CA PHE A 195 -14.43 -10.93 -0.02
C PHE A 195 -13.13 -10.59 -0.75
N GLY A 196 -12.73 -11.44 -1.71
CA GLY A 196 -11.58 -11.20 -2.59
C GLY A 196 -11.25 -12.44 -3.39
N LEU A 197 -9.97 -12.80 -3.47
CA LEU A 197 -9.51 -13.96 -4.23
C LEU A 197 -9.24 -15.14 -3.30
N PRO A 198 -9.49 -16.39 -3.74
CA PRO A 198 -9.02 -17.58 -3.02
C PRO A 198 -7.53 -17.49 -2.72
N VAL A 199 -7.09 -17.98 -1.55
CA VAL A 199 -5.70 -17.85 -1.08
C VAL A 199 -4.68 -18.36 -2.12
N GLU A 200 -4.94 -19.51 -2.75
CA GLU A 200 -4.06 -20.08 -3.77
C GLU A 200 -3.95 -19.22 -5.02
N GLU A 201 -5.06 -18.62 -5.48
CA GLU A 201 -5.05 -17.73 -6.63
C GLU A 201 -4.33 -16.41 -6.29
N HIS A 202 -4.61 -15.85 -5.11
CA HIS A 202 -3.93 -14.66 -4.61
C HIS A 202 -2.41 -14.86 -4.56
N ARG A 203 -1.94 -16.03 -4.11
CA ARG A 203 -0.51 -16.38 -4.08
C ARG A 203 0.10 -16.48 -5.47
N LYS A 204 -0.60 -17.09 -6.43
CA LYS A 204 -0.15 -17.19 -7.84
C LYS A 204 -0.02 -15.82 -8.49
N GLN A 205 -1.00 -14.94 -8.29
CA GLN A 205 -0.93 -13.57 -8.83
C GLN A 205 0.25 -12.77 -8.26
N LEU A 206 0.63 -12.98 -6.99
CA LEU A 206 1.84 -12.39 -6.43
C LEU A 206 3.11 -12.91 -7.12
N GLN A 207 3.20 -14.22 -7.39
CA GLN A 207 4.35 -14.83 -8.05
C GLN A 207 4.54 -14.37 -9.50
N VAL A 208 3.45 -14.25 -10.28
CA VAL A 208 3.50 -13.74 -11.65
C VAL A 208 4.04 -12.31 -11.68
N ASN A 209 3.62 -11.45 -10.73
CA ASN A 209 4.15 -10.09 -10.62
C ASN A 209 5.66 -10.08 -10.29
N ILE A 210 6.15 -11.02 -9.48
CA ILE A 210 7.59 -11.13 -9.17
C ILE A 210 8.39 -11.57 -10.40
N PHE A 211 7.86 -12.49 -11.21
CA PHE A 211 8.55 -13.01 -12.39
C PHE A 211 8.70 -11.97 -13.51
N ASN A 212 7.77 -11.03 -13.64
CA ASN A 212 7.85 -9.92 -14.60
C ASN A 212 8.86 -8.81 -14.20
N GLY A 213 9.79 -9.09 -13.27
CA GLY A 213 10.85 -8.17 -12.86
C GLY A 213 10.45 -7.16 -11.78
N TYR A 214 9.32 -7.37 -11.09
CA TYR A 214 8.81 -6.46 -10.07
C TYR A 214 8.79 -7.10 -8.67
N THR A 215 9.75 -6.76 -7.80
CA THR A 215 9.69 -7.16 -6.38
C THR A 215 8.67 -6.28 -5.65
N VAL A 216 7.53 -6.86 -5.27
CA VAL A 216 6.47 -6.16 -4.52
C VAL A 216 6.84 -6.10 -3.04
N PHE A 217 6.89 -4.91 -2.44
CA PHE A 217 7.01 -4.77 -0.99
C PHE A 217 5.63 -4.94 -0.33
N GLY A 218 5.25 -6.19 -0.08
CA GLY A 218 4.22 -6.55 0.89
C GLY A 218 4.88 -6.95 2.20
N ILE A 219 4.57 -6.23 3.28
CA ILE A 219 4.69 -6.56 4.72
C ILE A 219 5.77 -7.59 5.10
N ARG A 220 6.73 -7.16 5.92
CA ARG A 220 7.84 -7.92 6.51
C ARG A 220 7.40 -9.33 6.98
N GLU A 221 7.77 -10.36 6.24
CA GLU A 221 7.89 -11.70 6.82
C GLU A 221 9.19 -11.72 7.64
N ASN A 222 9.06 -11.83 8.96
CA ASN A 222 10.17 -12.21 9.82
C ASN A 222 10.49 -13.69 9.57
N LYS A 223 11.27 -14.00 8.54
CA LYS A 223 11.99 -15.28 8.51
C LYS A 223 13.24 -15.14 9.36
N LYS A 224 13.25 -15.80 10.52
CA LYS A 224 14.48 -16.11 11.24
C LYS A 224 15.43 -16.84 10.28
N PRO A 225 16.71 -16.46 10.16
CA PRO A 225 17.68 -17.30 9.49
C PRO A 225 17.80 -18.61 10.26
N ALA A 226 17.62 -19.73 9.57
CA ALA A 226 17.91 -21.04 10.12
C ALA A 226 19.41 -21.16 10.35
N ASP A 227 19.78 -21.57 11.58
CA ASP A 227 21.14 -21.93 11.95
C ASP A 227 21.68 -23.01 11.00
N ILE A 228 22.81 -22.71 10.37
CA ILE A 228 23.67 -23.74 9.77
C ILE A 228 24.51 -24.28 10.93
N THR A 229 24.05 -25.37 11.54
CA THR A 229 24.87 -26.15 12.48
C THR A 229 26.01 -26.79 11.71
N SER A 230 27.22 -26.38 12.06
CA SER A 230 28.49 -26.99 11.66
C SER A 230 28.61 -28.40 12.25
N GLU A 231 28.44 -29.43 11.43
CA GLU A 231 28.98 -30.75 11.73
C GLU A 231 30.38 -30.87 11.12
N THR A 232 31.38 -30.62 11.96
CA THR A 232 32.77 -31.01 11.70
C THR A 232 32.87 -32.54 11.79
N GLY A 233 32.78 -33.21 10.64
CA GLY A 233 33.16 -34.60 10.48
C GLY A 233 34.68 -34.76 10.55
N SER A 234 35.15 -35.25 11.70
CA SER A 234 36.52 -35.72 11.91
C SER A 234 36.74 -37.02 11.14
N ILE A 235 37.54 -36.99 10.07
CA ILE A 235 38.14 -38.18 9.47
C ILE A 235 39.63 -38.16 9.77
N ARG A 236 40.04 -38.97 10.74
CA ARG A 236 41.44 -39.38 10.94
C ARG A 236 41.85 -40.22 9.74
N GLY A 237 42.68 -39.66 8.86
CA GLY A 237 43.53 -40.42 7.96
C GLY A 237 44.83 -40.77 8.70
N SER A 238 45.01 -42.05 9.00
CA SER A 238 46.30 -42.60 9.42
C SER A 238 47.04 -43.11 8.18
N ASN A 239 48.26 -42.61 8.03
CA ASN A 239 49.47 -43.24 7.50
C ASN A 239 49.54 -43.62 6.00
N ASN A 240 50.47 -42.94 5.31
CA ASN A 240 51.70 -43.60 4.86
C ASN A 240 52.88 -42.62 4.96
N ASP A 241 53.99 -43.19 5.46
CA ASP A 241 55.38 -42.72 5.59
C ASP A 241 55.75 -41.65 6.64
#